data_AF-A0A968B4P5-F1
#
_entry.id   AF-A0A968B4P5-F1
#
_cell.length_a   1.000
_cell.length_b   1.000
_cell.length_c   1.000
_cell.angle_alpha   90.00
_cell.angle_beta   90.00
_cell.angle_gamma   90.00
#
_symmetry.space_group_name_H-M   'P 1'
#
loop_
_entity.id
_entity.type
_entity.pdbx_description
1 polymer ?
#
loop_
_entity_poly.entity_id
_entity_poly.type
_entity_poly.pdbx_seq_one_letter_code
_entity_poly.pdbx_strand_id
1 'polypeptide(L)'
;PFERVEGGIVRVGLGAIHSVANTPDLIFFFGSDGQIYGMSGSTADVISTKAIAREISNFGTVSDAHGRAINIDGQWLYVLTFVNGNRTFIYEVDGGEWFEWSSGVSQGRHYSSSYAFAFRKH
;
A
#
# COMPACT_ATOMS: atom_id res chain seq x y z
N PRO A 1 -11.58 -0.06 34.78
CA PRO A 1 -12.52 -0.59 33.75
C PRO A 1 -11.87 -0.54 32.37
N PHE A 2 -11.59 -1.69 31.76
CA PHE A 2 -11.21 -1.75 30.35
C PHE A 2 -12.48 -1.74 29.52
N GLU A 3 -12.96 -0.54 29.24
CA GLU A 3 -14.09 -0.33 28.34
C GLU A 3 -13.61 -0.65 26.91
N ARG A 4 -14.38 -1.45 26.16
CA ARG A 4 -14.10 -1.60 24.73
C ARG A 4 -14.31 -0.22 24.11
N VAL A 5 -13.28 0.30 23.43
CA VAL A 5 -13.46 1.46 22.56
C VAL A 5 -14.38 1.01 21.42
N GLU A 6 -15.67 1.33 21.56
CA GLU A 6 -16.68 1.07 20.56
C GLU A 6 -16.45 2.04 19.38
N GLY A 7 -16.29 1.50 18.16
CA GLY A 7 -16.16 2.32 16.96
C GLY A 7 -15.05 1.95 15.97
N GLY A 8 -14.40 0.80 16.11
CA GLY A 8 -13.21 0.45 15.32
C GLY A 8 -13.24 -0.86 14.55
N ILE A 9 -14.41 -1.30 14.04
CA ILE A 9 -14.45 -2.57 13.31
C ILE A 9 -14.09 -2.31 11.84
N VAL A 10 -12.87 -2.64 11.47
CA VAL A 10 -12.48 -2.80 10.07
C VAL A 10 -13.06 -4.12 9.56
N ARG A 11 -14.12 -4.04 8.73
CA ARG A 11 -14.86 -5.20 8.20
C ARG A 11 -14.30 -5.70 6.85
N VAL A 12 -13.03 -5.47 6.58
CA VAL A 12 -12.34 -5.90 5.37
C VAL A 12 -11.13 -6.75 5.75
N GLY A 13 -10.97 -7.90 5.09
CA GLY A 13 -9.80 -8.76 5.27
C GLY A 13 -8.64 -8.32 4.39
N LEU A 14 -7.51 -9.03 4.49
CA LEU A 14 -6.37 -8.82 3.59
C LEU A 14 -6.59 -9.56 2.27
N GLY A 15 -6.44 -8.85 1.15
CA GLY A 15 -6.38 -9.45 -0.18
C GLY A 15 -5.01 -10.03 -0.50
N ALA A 16 -3.96 -9.51 0.15
CA ALA A 16 -2.59 -10.00 0.07
C ALA A 16 -1.89 -9.87 1.43
N ILE A 17 -1.41 -10.99 1.97
CA ILE A 17 -0.84 -11.06 3.33
C ILE A 17 0.43 -10.21 3.50
N HIS A 18 1.17 -9.96 2.42
CA HIS A 18 2.41 -9.18 2.43
C HIS A 18 2.20 -7.73 2.00
N SER A 19 0.96 -7.27 1.84
CA SER A 19 0.65 -5.88 1.45
C SER A 19 0.73 -4.89 2.62
N VAL A 20 0.74 -5.37 3.86
CA VAL A 20 0.71 -4.51 5.04
C VAL A 20 2.02 -3.75 5.20
N ALA A 21 1.94 -2.43 5.32
CA ALA A 21 3.06 -1.57 5.67
C ALA A 21 2.60 -0.44 6.59
N ASN A 22 3.51 0.23 7.28
CA ASN A 22 3.15 1.32 8.18
C ASN A 22 4.16 2.47 8.15
N THR A 23 3.66 3.67 8.43
CA THR A 23 4.45 4.82 8.87
C THR A 23 4.33 4.93 10.40
N PRO A 24 4.91 5.95 11.04
CA PRO A 24 4.66 6.19 12.46
C PRO A 24 3.17 6.41 12.80
N ASP A 25 2.39 6.95 11.87
CA ASP A 25 1.02 7.42 12.13
C ASP A 25 -0.08 6.58 11.45
N LEU A 26 0.27 5.87 10.37
CA LEU A 26 -0.70 5.18 9.50
C LEU A 26 -0.28 3.73 9.20
N ILE A 27 -1.27 2.87 9.01
CA ILE A 27 -1.11 1.52 8.47
C ILE A 27 -1.77 1.46 7.09
N PHE A 28 -1.13 0.83 6.12
CA PHE A 28 -1.63 0.63 4.77
C PHE A 28 -1.75 -0.85 4.45
N PHE A 29 -2.79 -1.25 3.73
CA PHE A 29 -2.95 -2.64 3.30
C PHE A 29 -3.86 -2.78 2.07
N PHE A 30 -3.72 -3.89 1.36
CA PHE A 30 -4.62 -4.28 0.27
C PHE A 30 -5.77 -5.14 0.81
N GLY A 31 -7.00 -4.68 0.58
CA GLY A 31 -8.23 -5.31 1.05
C GLY A 31 -8.67 -6.51 0.21
N SER A 32 -9.40 -7.43 0.83
CA SER A 32 -9.96 -8.62 0.17
C SER A 32 -11.02 -8.28 -0.89
N ASP A 33 -11.51 -7.04 -0.91
CA ASP A 33 -12.47 -6.49 -1.86
C ASP A 33 -11.81 -5.77 -3.05
N GLY A 34 -10.48 -5.82 -3.15
CA GLY A 34 -9.72 -5.21 -4.25
C GLY A 34 -9.46 -3.71 -4.09
N GLN A 35 -9.77 -3.14 -2.93
CA GLN A 35 -9.43 -1.75 -2.59
C GLN A 35 -8.12 -1.66 -1.80
N ILE A 36 -7.53 -0.47 -1.77
CA ILE A 36 -6.35 -0.17 -0.95
C ILE A 36 -6.80 0.75 0.18
N TYR A 37 -6.38 0.43 1.40
CA TYR A 37 -6.79 1.13 2.61
C TYR A 37 -5.62 1.82 3.29
N GLY A 38 -5.90 3.00 3.84
CA GLY A 38 -5.10 3.67 4.85
C GLY A 38 -5.87 3.67 6.18
N MET A 39 -5.21 3.32 7.26
CA MET A 39 -5.82 3.19 8.58
C MET A 39 -5.11 4.09 9.58
N SER A 40 -5.89 4.96 10.21
CA SER A 40 -5.46 5.80 11.33
C SER A 40 -6.26 5.42 12.58
N GLY A 41 -5.56 5.00 13.63
CA GLY A 41 -6.20 4.51 14.85
C GLY A 41 -7.09 3.30 14.60
N SER A 42 -8.41 3.51 14.62
CA SER A 42 -9.44 2.47 14.50
C SER A 42 -10.28 2.54 13.21
N THR A 43 -10.02 3.54 12.37
CA THR A 43 -10.77 3.79 11.13
C THR A 43 -9.90 3.44 9.92
N ALA A 44 -10.45 2.66 8.99
CA ALA A 44 -9.81 2.35 7.71
C ALA A 44 -10.57 3.04 6.58
N ASP A 45 -9.88 3.91 5.86
CA ASP A 45 -10.41 4.66 4.73
C ASP A 45 -9.87 4.10 3.42
N VAL A 46 -10.72 4.07 2.39
CA VAL A 46 -10.32 3.67 1.04
C VAL A 46 -9.49 4.79 0.43
N ILE A 47 -8.22 4.50 0.12
CA ILE A 47 -7.29 5.44 -0.52
C ILE A 47 -7.11 5.15 -2.02
N SER A 48 -7.54 3.98 -2.51
CA SER A 48 -7.49 3.66 -3.94
C SER A 48 -8.47 4.51 -4.76
N THR A 49 -8.01 5.00 -5.91
CA THR A 49 -8.89 5.62 -6.91
C THR A 49 -9.65 4.54 -7.70
N LYS A 50 -10.77 4.93 -8.33
CA LYS A 50 -11.51 4.03 -9.23
C LYS A 50 -10.65 3.50 -10.38
N ALA A 51 -9.69 4.30 -10.86
CA ALA A 51 -8.79 3.90 -11.94
C ALA A 51 -7.85 2.77 -11.48
N ILE A 52 -7.24 2.91 -10.30
CA ILE A 52 -6.32 1.92 -9.74
C ILE A 52 -7.04 0.63 -9.40
N ALA A 53 -8.20 0.72 -8.74
CA ALA A 53 -9.01 -0.46 -8.42
C ALA A 53 -9.41 -1.22 -9.71
N ARG A 54 -9.76 -0.49 -10.77
CA ARG A 54 -10.06 -1.09 -12.08
C ARG A 54 -8.83 -1.74 -12.70
N GLU A 55 -7.66 -1.11 -12.61
CA GLU A 55 -6.43 -1.70 -13.15
C GLU A 55 -6.08 -3.00 -12.42
N ILE A 56 -6.11 -3.00 -11.08
CA ILE A 56 -5.85 -4.18 -10.25
C ILE A 56 -6.85 -5.30 -10.55
N SER A 57 -8.12 -4.97 -10.83
CA SER A 57 -9.14 -5.97 -11.17
C SER A 57 -8.84 -6.75 -12.46
N ASN A 58 -7.95 -6.25 -13.32
CA ASN A 58 -7.51 -6.96 -14.52
C ASN A 58 -6.38 -7.95 -14.26
N PHE A 59 -5.81 -7.99 -13.05
CA PHE A 59 -4.73 -8.92 -12.72
C PHE A 59 -5.30 -10.31 -12.43
N GLY A 60 -4.65 -11.35 -12.97
CA GLY A 60 -5.05 -12.73 -12.71
C GLY A 60 -4.78 -13.19 -11.27
N THR A 61 -3.74 -12.63 -10.63
CA THR A 61 -3.36 -12.90 -9.24
C THR A 61 -3.12 -11.57 -8.54
N VAL A 62 -3.78 -11.39 -7.40
CA VAL A 62 -3.63 -10.18 -6.54
C VAL A 62 -3.09 -10.50 -5.15
N SER A 63 -3.09 -11.77 -4.74
CA SER A 63 -2.65 -12.21 -3.41
C SER A 63 -1.13 -12.19 -3.22
N ASP A 64 -0.39 -12.00 -4.30
CA ASP A 64 1.07 -11.88 -4.37
C ASP A 64 1.56 -10.43 -4.24
N ALA A 65 0.70 -9.52 -3.79
CA ALA A 65 1.07 -8.13 -3.59
C ALA A 65 2.00 -7.97 -2.38
N HIS A 66 3.04 -7.17 -2.54
CA HIS A 66 4.00 -6.80 -1.51
C HIS A 66 3.96 -5.29 -1.26
N GLY A 67 3.70 -4.91 -0.01
CA GLY A 67 3.65 -3.54 0.45
C GLY A 67 4.90 -3.16 1.22
N ARG A 68 5.34 -1.91 1.09
CA ARG A 68 6.34 -1.30 1.96
C ARG A 68 6.08 0.19 2.10
N ALA A 69 6.43 0.76 3.24
CA ALA A 69 6.47 2.20 3.43
C ALA A 69 7.94 2.63 3.37
N ILE A 70 8.22 3.65 2.56
CA ILE A 70 9.54 4.25 2.46
C ILE A 70 9.42 5.74 2.73
N ASN A 71 10.44 6.31 3.38
CA ASN A 71 10.56 7.76 3.49
C ASN A 71 11.67 8.21 2.53
N ILE A 72 11.41 9.24 1.74
CA ILE A 72 12.40 9.88 0.87
C ILE A 72 12.33 11.38 1.16
N ASP A 73 13.42 11.93 1.70
CA ASP A 73 13.54 13.37 2.01
C ASP A 73 12.36 13.93 2.82
N GLY A 74 11.84 13.13 3.76
CA GLY A 74 10.71 13.50 4.61
C GLY A 74 9.35 13.10 4.07
N GLN A 75 9.23 12.70 2.81
CA GLN A 75 7.96 12.27 2.21
C GLN A 75 7.74 10.77 2.41
N TRP A 76 6.61 10.40 2.99
CA TRP A 76 6.22 9.00 3.13
C TRP A 76 5.51 8.50 1.88
N LEU A 77 5.98 7.35 1.39
CA LEU A 77 5.45 6.68 0.21
C LEU A 77 5.06 5.25 0.58
N TYR A 78 3.81 4.88 0.34
CA TYR A 78 3.38 3.49 0.38
C TYR A 78 3.54 2.88 -1.01
N VAL A 79 4.44 1.91 -1.13
CA VAL A 79 4.74 1.21 -2.38
C VAL A 79 4.10 -0.17 -2.34
N LEU A 80 3.22 -0.44 -3.31
CA LEU A 80 2.53 -1.70 -3.47
C LEU A 80 2.86 -2.34 -4.83
N THR A 81 3.53 -3.49 -4.79
CA THR A 81 3.96 -4.22 -5.99
C THR A 81 3.19 -5.50 -6.16
N PHE A 82 2.58 -5.71 -7.34
CA PHE A 82 1.96 -6.97 -7.75
C PHE A 82 2.95 -7.74 -8.63
N VAL A 83 3.40 -8.92 -8.16
CA VAL A 83 4.51 -9.66 -8.80
C VAL A 83 4.08 -10.21 -10.16
N ASN A 84 2.96 -10.92 -10.22
CA ASN A 84 2.38 -11.48 -11.44
C ASN A 84 1.69 -10.42 -12.30
N GLY A 85 1.07 -9.41 -11.67
CA GLY A 85 0.54 -8.24 -12.37
C GLY A 85 1.62 -7.39 -13.04
N ASN A 86 2.89 -7.55 -12.64
CA ASN A 86 4.05 -6.83 -13.13
C ASN A 86 3.90 -5.30 -13.08
N ARG A 87 3.28 -4.81 -12.00
CA ARG A 87 2.98 -3.40 -11.76
C ARG A 87 3.36 -3.01 -10.34
N THR A 88 3.82 -1.77 -10.16
CA THR A 88 4.08 -1.18 -8.85
C THR A 88 3.37 0.17 -8.77
N PHE A 89 2.49 0.31 -7.79
CA PHE A 89 1.81 1.55 -7.48
C PHE A 89 2.45 2.20 -6.25
N ILE A 90 2.54 3.53 -6.26
CA ILE A 90 2.93 4.31 -5.10
C ILE A 90 1.81 5.26 -4.75
N TYR A 91 1.48 5.28 -3.46
CA TYR A 91 0.67 6.31 -2.83
C TYR A 91 1.59 7.25 -2.04
N GLU A 92 1.52 8.53 -2.33
CA GLU A 92 2.19 9.57 -1.53
C GLU A 92 1.24 10.03 -0.42
N VAL A 93 1.75 9.99 0.81
CA VAL A 93 0.90 9.99 2.02
C VAL A 93 0.35 11.38 2.34
N ASP A 94 1.13 12.45 2.12
CA ASP A 94 0.75 13.80 2.55
C ASP A 94 -0.12 14.53 1.51
N GLY A 95 0.17 14.34 0.23
CA GLY A 95 -0.58 14.89 -0.91
C GLY A 95 -1.71 13.96 -1.41
N GLY A 96 -1.70 12.69 -1.04
CA GLY A 96 -2.78 11.74 -1.38
C GLY A 96 -2.83 11.37 -2.85
N GLU A 97 -1.70 11.51 -3.55
CA GLU A 97 -1.59 11.23 -4.98
C GLU A 97 -1.07 9.82 -5.25
N TRP A 98 -1.39 9.32 -6.45
CA TRP A 98 -0.94 8.02 -6.91
C TRP A 98 -0.10 8.12 -8.17
N PHE A 99 0.94 7.31 -8.24
CA PHE A 99 1.76 7.17 -9.44
C PHE A 99 2.26 5.74 -9.60
N GLU A 100 2.60 5.37 -10.83
CA GLU A 100 3.16 4.06 -11.15
C GLU A 100 4.69 4.14 -11.17
N TRP A 101 5.35 3.20 -10.52
CA TRP A 101 6.80 3.05 -10.58
C TRP A 101 7.18 1.88 -11.45
N SER A 102 7.75 2.17 -12.62
CA SER A 102 8.24 1.15 -13.54
C SER A 102 9.77 1.15 -13.63
N SER A 103 10.34 0.03 -14.07
CA SER A 103 11.77 -0.08 -14.38
C SER A 103 11.98 -0.66 -15.78
N GLY A 104 13.07 -0.25 -16.42
CA GLY A 104 13.44 -0.69 -17.77
C GLY A 104 12.62 -0.03 -18.88
N VAL A 105 12.77 -0.55 -20.11
CA VAL A 105 12.12 -0.01 -21.32
C VAL A 105 10.77 -0.64 -21.60
N SER A 106 10.43 -1.73 -20.91
CA SER A 106 9.16 -2.47 -21.06
C SER A 106 8.07 -2.02 -20.08
N GLN A 107 8.32 -0.98 -19.28
CA GLN A 107 7.41 -0.48 -18.25
C GLN A 107 6.93 -1.59 -17.30
N GLY A 108 7.83 -2.50 -16.91
CA GLY A 108 7.54 -3.55 -15.92
C GLY A 108 7.66 -3.04 -14.48
N ARG A 109 7.28 -3.88 -13.50
CA ARG A 109 7.33 -3.52 -12.07
C ARG A 109 8.70 -2.98 -11.66
N HIS A 110 8.71 -2.11 -10.66
CA HIS A 110 9.97 -1.67 -10.08
C HIS A 110 10.68 -2.84 -9.37
N TYR A 111 11.99 -3.02 -9.64
CA TYR A 111 12.75 -4.17 -9.14
C TYR A 111 13.07 -4.12 -7.64
N SER A 112 12.92 -2.96 -6.99
CA SER A 112 13.16 -2.86 -5.54
C SER A 112 12.12 -3.68 -4.77
N SER A 113 12.61 -4.57 -3.91
CA SER A 113 11.82 -5.46 -3.07
C SER A 113 11.96 -5.19 -1.56
N SER A 114 12.98 -4.43 -1.15
CA SER A 114 13.26 -4.12 0.25
C SER A 114 13.78 -2.70 0.41
N TYR A 115 13.60 -2.14 1.60
CA TYR A 115 14.06 -0.82 1.99
C TYR A 115 14.58 -0.87 3.43
N ALA A 116 15.68 -0.18 3.71
CA ALA A 116 16.27 -0.11 5.04
C ALA A 116 16.82 1.29 5.29
N PHE A 117 16.47 1.88 6.43
CA PHE A 117 17.03 3.15 6.86
C PHE A 117 18.09 2.92 7.94
N ALA A 118 19.32 3.38 7.68
CA ALA A 118 20.44 3.24 8.62
C ALA A 118 21.33 4.48 8.58
N PHE A 119 21.89 4.87 9.74
CA PHE A 119 22.83 6.00 9.86
C PHE A 119 22.31 7.33 9.26
N ARG A 120 21.00 7.59 9.38
CA ARG A 120 20.33 8.75 8.77
C ARG A 120 20.40 8.80 7.24
N LYS A 121 20.52 7.64 6.60
CA LYS A 121 20.51 7.50 5.15
C LYS A 121 19.51 6.41 4.76
N HIS A 122 18.80 6.69 3.67
CA HIS A 122 17.83 5.82 3.01
C HIS A 122 18.52 4.83 2.07
#